data_AF-O85385-F1
#
_entry.id   AF-O85385-F1
#
_cell.length_a   1.000
_cell.length_b   1.000
_cell.length_c   1.000
_cell.angle_alpha   90.00
_cell.angle_beta   90.00
_cell.angle_gamma   90.00
#
_symmetry.space_group_name_H-M   'P 1'
#
loop_
_entity.id
_entity.type
_entity.pdbx_description
1 polymer ?
#
loop_
_entity_poly.entity_id
_entity_poly.type
_entity_poly.pdbx_seq_one_letter_code
_entity_poly.pdbx_strand_id
1 'polypeptide(L)'
;MDGRVKTLHPKIHAGLLARRGIDEKTLDQHAIKPIDLLVVNLYPFVQTVSASNCSLEKAVEQIDIGGPSMLRAAAKNFAAVTVVVDPEDYSRILEEIKTHHGSTTLSTRKRLAQKTFEHLSYYDAHIATYLAEKEGATTLPARLPSIFKKKIDLRYGENPHQTAALYSIDPPLSHSLAEAQLLQGKPLSFNNLLDSDCAYRAFYEGSFVLNPPVSL
;
A
#
# COMPACT_ATOMS: atom_id res chain seq x y z
N MET A 1 -7.56 -19.18 19.81
CA MET A 1 -6.80 -18.06 19.23
C MET A 1 -6.41 -18.29 17.77
N ASP A 2 -6.71 -19.45 17.16
CA ASP A 2 -6.68 -19.68 15.70
C ASP A 2 -5.47 -19.11 14.94
N GLY A 3 -4.29 -19.17 15.55
CA GLY A 3 -3.05 -18.64 14.97
C GLY A 3 -2.85 -17.11 15.06
N ARG A 4 -3.76 -16.33 15.65
CA ARG A 4 -3.70 -14.86 15.76
C ARG A 4 -2.42 -14.32 16.42
N VAL A 5 -1.83 -15.09 17.34
CA VAL A 5 -0.64 -14.69 18.11
C VAL A 5 0.61 -15.47 17.72
N LYS A 6 0.57 -16.27 16.64
CA LYS A 6 1.65 -17.21 16.29
C LYS A 6 3.01 -16.54 16.09
N THR A 7 3.02 -15.29 15.59
CA THR A 7 4.25 -14.53 15.33
C THR A 7 4.50 -13.40 16.33
N LEU A 8 3.55 -13.12 17.22
CA LEU A 8 3.65 -12.09 18.26
C LEU A 8 4.46 -12.62 19.45
N HIS A 9 5.70 -13.03 19.18
CA HIS A 9 6.56 -13.69 20.14
C HIS A 9 7.91 -12.97 20.29
N PRO A 10 8.44 -12.78 21.51
CA PRO A 10 9.72 -12.10 21.72
C PRO A 10 10.88 -12.72 20.93
N LYS A 11 10.93 -14.05 20.79
CA LYS A 11 11.96 -14.71 19.98
C LYS A 11 11.98 -14.28 18.50
N ILE A 12 10.83 -13.93 17.93
CA ILE A 12 10.75 -13.43 16.54
C ILE A 12 11.12 -11.95 16.53
N HIS A 13 10.46 -11.14 17.35
CA HIS A 13 10.66 -9.71 17.34
C HIS A 13 12.05 -9.27 17.83
N ALA A 14 12.66 -9.99 18.78
CA ALA A 14 14.05 -9.73 19.17
C ALA A 14 15.03 -10.09 18.06
N GLY A 15 14.79 -11.19 17.32
CA GLY A 15 15.60 -11.54 16.14
C GLY A 15 15.55 -10.47 15.05
N LEU A 16 14.37 -9.84 14.85
CA LEU A 16 14.16 -8.74 13.91
C LEU A 16 14.71 -7.39 14.41
N LEU A 17 14.60 -7.08 15.71
CA LEU A 17 14.87 -5.75 16.27
C LEU A 17 16.27 -5.58 16.87
N ALA A 18 16.99 -6.67 17.13
CA ALA A 18 18.32 -6.58 17.73
C ALA A 18 19.28 -5.77 16.86
N ARG A 19 19.94 -4.80 17.49
CA ARG A 19 20.98 -3.97 16.86
C ARG A 19 22.27 -4.76 16.85
N ARG A 20 22.83 -4.95 15.65
CA ARG A 20 24.11 -5.62 15.44
C ARG A 20 25.23 -4.78 16.06
N GLY A 21 26.14 -5.42 16.79
CA GLY A 21 27.21 -4.85 17.60
C GLY A 21 26.80 -4.35 18.99
N ILE A 22 25.54 -4.50 19.40
CA ILE A 22 25.02 -3.95 20.65
C ILE A 22 24.26 -5.01 21.46
N ASP A 23 23.30 -5.70 20.84
CA ASP A 23 22.33 -6.54 21.54
C ASP A 23 22.68 -8.05 21.52
N GLU A 24 23.86 -8.46 21.03
CA GLU A 24 24.29 -9.87 20.89
C GLU A 24 24.21 -10.63 22.21
N LYS A 25 24.72 -10.05 23.30
CA LYS A 25 24.73 -10.73 24.61
C LYS A 25 23.31 -11.07 25.08
N THR A 26 22.35 -10.18 24.85
CA THR A 26 20.94 -10.39 25.19
C THR A 26 20.32 -11.48 24.30
N LEU A 27 20.64 -11.48 23.01
CA LEU A 27 20.21 -12.55 22.10
C LEU A 27 20.73 -13.92 22.54
N ASP A 28 22.01 -14.02 22.87
CA ASP A 28 22.66 -15.27 23.29
C ASP A 28 22.07 -15.79 24.61
N GLN A 29 21.86 -14.91 25.59
CA GLN A 29 21.23 -15.26 26.88
C GLN A 29 19.86 -15.90 26.72
N HIS A 30 19.11 -15.49 25.70
CA HIS A 30 17.77 -16.01 25.43
C HIS A 30 17.74 -17.07 24.31
N ALA A 31 18.90 -17.50 23.83
CA ALA A 31 19.07 -18.43 22.71
C ALA A 31 18.27 -18.00 21.46
N ILE A 32 18.33 -16.70 21.14
CA ILE A 32 17.65 -16.09 20.00
C ILE A 32 18.66 -15.83 18.90
N LYS A 33 18.37 -16.28 17.69
CA LYS A 33 19.19 -15.96 16.52
C LYS A 33 18.70 -14.68 15.84
N PRO A 34 19.60 -13.85 15.31
CA PRO A 34 19.23 -12.73 14.46
C PRO A 34 18.46 -13.21 13.22
N ILE A 35 17.55 -12.37 12.73
CA ILE A 35 16.87 -12.54 11.44
C ILE A 35 17.38 -11.44 10.51
N ASP A 36 17.89 -11.83 9.34
CA ASP A 36 18.50 -10.90 8.37
C ASP A 36 17.60 -10.60 7.16
N LEU A 37 16.60 -11.46 6.90
CA LEU A 37 15.63 -11.32 5.82
C LEU A 37 14.23 -11.65 6.33
N LEU A 38 13.29 -10.73 6.12
CA LEU A 38 11.86 -10.93 6.36
C LEU A 38 11.11 -10.74 5.04
N VAL A 39 10.41 -11.78 4.58
CA VAL A 39 9.51 -11.72 3.42
C VAL A 39 8.09 -11.97 3.91
N VAL A 40 7.25 -10.94 3.89
CA VAL A 40 5.86 -10.99 4.34
C VAL A 40 5.03 -10.10 3.44
N ASN A 41 4.00 -10.67 2.80
CA ASN A 41 2.94 -9.89 2.16
C ASN A 41 1.71 -9.88 3.06
N LEU A 42 0.94 -8.80 3.03
CA LEU A 42 -0.34 -8.72 3.72
C LEU A 42 -1.41 -9.25 2.77
N TYR A 43 -2.35 -10.03 3.31
CA TYR A 43 -3.52 -10.41 2.53
C TYR A 43 -4.30 -9.12 2.18
N PRO A 44 -4.80 -8.95 0.95
CA PRO A 44 -5.46 -7.72 0.57
C PRO A 44 -6.79 -7.59 1.31
N PHE A 45 -6.79 -6.82 2.40
CA PHE A 45 -8.00 -6.50 3.16
C PHE A 45 -9.10 -5.98 2.23
N VAL A 46 -8.71 -5.12 1.27
CA VAL A 46 -9.55 -4.59 0.18
C VAL A 46 -10.29 -5.69 -0.56
N GLN A 47 -9.61 -6.78 -0.96
CA GLN A 47 -10.24 -7.87 -1.71
C GLN A 47 -11.28 -8.61 -0.86
N THR A 48 -11.04 -8.71 0.45
CA THR A 48 -11.95 -9.39 1.38
C THR A 48 -13.21 -8.59 1.63
N VAL A 49 -13.08 -7.27 1.82
CA VAL A 49 -14.22 -6.39 2.12
C VAL A 49 -15.00 -5.97 0.88
N SER A 50 -14.40 -6.05 -0.32
CA SER A 50 -15.07 -5.79 -1.60
C SER A 50 -16.07 -6.89 -2.00
N ALA A 51 -16.05 -8.05 -1.33
CA ALA A 51 -17.07 -9.06 -1.54
C ALA A 51 -18.42 -8.56 -1.00
N SER A 52 -19.45 -8.52 -1.85
CA SER A 52 -20.73 -7.84 -1.66
C SER A 52 -21.53 -8.20 -0.39
N ASN A 53 -21.11 -9.21 0.38
CA ASN A 53 -21.75 -9.68 1.61
C ASN A 53 -20.78 -9.85 2.80
N CYS A 54 -19.67 -9.11 2.83
CA CYS A 54 -18.75 -9.15 3.98
C CYS A 54 -19.35 -8.40 5.18
N SER A 55 -19.66 -9.13 6.26
CA SER A 55 -20.11 -8.54 7.53
C SER A 55 -18.94 -7.85 8.24
N LEU A 56 -19.25 -6.91 9.14
CA LEU A 56 -18.24 -6.21 9.93
C LEU A 56 -17.38 -7.20 10.74
N GLU A 57 -18.02 -8.22 11.32
CA GLU A 57 -17.32 -9.27 12.09
C GLU A 57 -16.33 -10.01 11.19
N LYS A 58 -16.75 -10.42 9.99
CA LYS A 58 -15.86 -11.08 9.02
C LYS A 58 -14.71 -10.19 8.58
N ALA A 59 -14.95 -8.90 8.38
CA ALA A 59 -13.89 -7.95 8.02
C ALA A 59 -12.88 -7.78 9.16
N VAL A 60 -13.35 -7.64 10.41
CA VAL A 60 -12.50 -7.52 11.60
C VAL A 60 -11.62 -8.75 11.80
N GLU A 61 -12.16 -9.95 11.55
CA GLU A 61 -11.39 -11.21 11.60
C GLU A 61 -10.23 -11.27 10.60
N GLN A 62 -10.26 -10.48 9.54
CA GLN A 62 -9.26 -10.47 8.46
C GLN A 62 -8.20 -9.38 8.64
N ILE A 63 -8.29 -8.61 9.72
CA ILE A 63 -7.26 -7.63 10.09
C ILE A 63 -6.05 -8.40 10.62
N ASP A 64 -4.94 -8.33 9.89
CA ASP A 64 -3.68 -8.96 10.28
C ASP A 64 -2.98 -8.11 11.34
N ILE A 65 -2.60 -8.73 12.44
CA ILE A 65 -1.82 -8.11 13.51
C ILE A 65 -0.35 -8.54 13.43
N GLY A 66 -0.11 -9.81 13.10
CA GLY A 66 1.22 -10.42 13.10
C GLY A 66 2.07 -9.92 11.94
N GLY A 67 1.51 -9.89 10.73
CA GLY A 67 2.18 -9.39 9.53
C GLY A 67 2.66 -7.95 9.69
N PRO A 68 1.76 -6.98 9.97
CA PRO A 68 2.16 -5.59 10.17
C PRO A 68 3.17 -5.40 11.30
N SER A 69 3.03 -6.13 12.40
CA SER A 69 3.99 -6.06 13.51
C SER A 69 5.40 -6.50 13.11
N MET A 70 5.53 -7.61 12.36
CA MET A 70 6.82 -8.08 11.86
C MET A 70 7.41 -7.13 10.80
N LEU A 71 6.58 -6.65 9.87
CA LEU A 71 6.98 -5.70 8.83
C LEU A 71 7.52 -4.40 9.44
N ARG A 72 6.82 -3.82 10.41
CA ARG A 72 7.27 -2.63 11.14
C ARG A 72 8.59 -2.88 11.89
N ALA A 73 8.73 -4.05 12.52
CA ALA A 73 9.95 -4.41 13.24
C ALA A 73 11.16 -4.51 12.30
N ALA A 74 11.03 -5.22 11.18
CA ALA A 74 12.08 -5.37 10.18
C ALA A 74 12.42 -4.03 9.49
N ALA A 75 11.40 -3.28 9.08
CA ALA A 75 11.58 -1.97 8.44
C ALA A 75 12.25 -0.98 9.40
N LYS A 76 11.89 -0.96 10.69
CA LYS A 76 12.57 -0.14 11.71
C LYS A 76 14.06 -0.48 11.80
N ASN A 77 14.42 -1.76 11.71
CA ASN A 77 15.79 -2.24 11.81
C ASN A 77 16.46 -2.45 10.44
N PHE A 78 16.16 -1.60 9.46
CA PHE A 78 16.75 -1.68 8.11
C PHE A 78 18.29 -1.60 8.08
N ALA A 79 18.92 -1.16 9.17
CA ALA A 79 20.38 -1.20 9.29
C ALA A 79 20.90 -2.64 9.14
N ALA A 80 20.17 -3.63 9.66
CA ALA A 80 20.55 -5.04 9.69
C ALA A 80 19.60 -5.96 8.90
N VAL A 81 18.32 -5.62 8.78
CA VAL A 81 17.28 -6.51 8.24
C VAL A 81 16.81 -6.06 6.86
N THR A 82 16.80 -6.98 5.90
CA THR A 82 16.15 -6.80 4.60
C THR A 82 14.69 -7.18 4.72
N VAL A 83 13.77 -6.23 4.55
CA VAL A 83 12.32 -6.46 4.57
C VAL A 83 11.77 -6.46 3.15
N VAL A 84 10.86 -7.38 2.83
CA VAL A 84 10.27 -7.48 1.49
C VAL A 84 8.76 -7.69 1.62
N VAL A 85 7.99 -6.76 1.05
CA VAL A 85 6.52 -6.76 1.04
C VAL A 85 5.92 -7.16 -0.30
N ASP A 86 6.71 -7.12 -1.36
CA ASP A 86 6.24 -7.21 -2.75
C ASP A 86 7.09 -8.19 -3.56
N PRO A 87 6.47 -9.20 -4.19
CA PRO A 87 7.15 -10.13 -5.09
C PRO A 87 7.92 -9.49 -6.25
N GLU A 88 7.53 -8.29 -6.70
CA GLU A 88 8.23 -7.59 -7.78
C GLU A 88 9.69 -7.24 -7.42
N ASP A 89 10.03 -7.15 -6.13
CA ASP A 89 11.40 -6.87 -5.68
C ASP A 89 12.30 -8.13 -5.64
N TYR A 90 11.76 -9.34 -5.82
CA TYR A 90 12.51 -10.58 -5.59
C TYR A 90 13.71 -10.75 -6.52
N SER A 91 13.55 -10.48 -7.82
CA SER A 91 14.61 -10.64 -8.81
C SER A 91 15.84 -9.78 -8.46
N ARG A 92 15.60 -8.50 -8.17
CA ARG A 92 16.63 -7.53 -7.80
C ARG A 92 17.33 -7.90 -6.49
N ILE A 93 16.58 -8.35 -5.48
CA ILE A 93 17.15 -8.74 -4.18
C ILE A 93 18.01 -10.00 -4.32
N LEU A 94 17.53 -11.00 -5.08
CA LEU A 94 18.30 -12.23 -5.33
C LEU A 94 19.60 -11.95 -6.07
N GLU A 95 19.58 -11.06 -7.05
CA GLU A 95 20.78 -10.62 -7.77
C GLU A 95 21.78 -9.89 -6.83
N GLU A 96 21.28 -9.00 -5.98
CA GLU A 96 22.11 -8.27 -5.02
C GLU A 96 22.75 -9.23 -4.00
N ILE A 97 21.99 -10.18 -3.45
CA ILE A 97 22.50 -11.21 -2.52
C ILE A 97 23.61 -12.04 -3.17
N LYS A 98 23.46 -12.45 -4.45
CA LYS A 98 24.50 -13.17 -5.17
C LYS A 98 25.77 -12.35 -5.35
N THR A 99 25.61 -11.06 -5.66
CA THR A 99 26.70 -10.14 -5.97
C THR A 99 27.47 -9.71 -4.71
N HIS A 100 26.78 -9.57 -3.57
CA HIS A 100 27.35 -9.09 -2.31
C HIS A 100 27.51 -10.21 -1.28
N HIS A 101 27.92 -11.41 -1.72
CA HIS A 101 28.31 -12.55 -0.87
C HIS A 101 27.28 -12.90 0.22
N GLY A 102 26.00 -12.93 -0.14
CA GLY A 102 24.91 -13.31 0.76
C GLY A 102 24.20 -12.14 1.44
N SER A 103 24.52 -10.89 1.10
CA SER A 103 23.96 -9.70 1.76
C SER A 103 23.32 -8.72 0.78
N THR A 104 22.51 -7.79 1.29
CA THR A 104 22.00 -6.62 0.55
C THR A 104 22.79 -5.37 0.92
N THR A 105 22.66 -4.32 0.11
CA THR A 105 23.25 -3.02 0.45
C THR A 105 22.35 -2.24 1.42
N LEU A 106 22.96 -1.32 2.19
CA LEU A 106 22.21 -0.43 3.07
C LEU A 106 21.21 0.45 2.29
N SER A 107 21.57 0.87 1.08
CA SER A 107 20.67 1.66 0.22
C SER A 107 19.44 0.86 -0.18
N THR A 108 19.60 -0.42 -0.55
CA THR A 108 18.46 -1.30 -0.83
C THR A 108 17.59 -1.50 0.40
N ARG A 109 18.17 -1.76 1.58
CA ARG A 109 17.38 -1.92 2.82
C ARG A 109 16.60 -0.66 3.19
N LYS A 110 17.19 0.53 3.05
CA LYS A 110 16.49 1.81 3.26
C LYS A 110 15.30 1.98 2.31
N ARG A 111 15.50 1.71 1.01
CA ARG A 111 14.42 1.76 0.01
C ARG A 111 13.28 0.80 0.36
N LEU A 112 13.62 -0.43 0.70
CA LEU A 112 12.62 -1.46 1.05
C LEU A 112 11.88 -1.13 2.35
N ALA A 113 12.56 -0.54 3.34
CA ALA A 113 11.92 -0.08 4.57
C ALA A 113 10.94 1.07 4.30
N GLN A 114 11.30 2.04 3.46
CA GLN A 114 10.39 3.10 3.02
C GLN A 114 9.16 2.51 2.30
N LYS A 115 9.37 1.61 1.33
CA LYS A 115 8.26 0.89 0.65
C LYS A 115 7.39 0.11 1.63
N THR A 116 7.98 -0.50 2.66
CA THR A 116 7.24 -1.25 3.69
C THR A 116 6.34 -0.34 4.53
N PHE A 117 6.84 0.82 4.98
CA PHE A 117 6.01 1.78 5.71
C PHE A 117 4.91 2.40 4.84
N GLU A 118 5.17 2.62 3.56
CA GLU A 118 4.15 3.03 2.59
C GLU A 118 3.06 1.95 2.45
N HIS A 119 3.44 0.69 2.29
CA HIS A 119 2.50 -0.44 2.23
C HIS A 119 1.64 -0.58 3.49
N LEU A 120 2.23 -0.37 4.67
CA LEU A 120 1.52 -0.40 5.95
C LEU A 120 0.57 0.79 6.11
N SER A 121 1.02 2.00 5.75
CA SER A 121 0.15 3.19 5.77
C SER A 121 -1.06 3.01 4.88
N TYR A 122 -0.85 2.39 3.72
CA TYR A 122 -1.91 2.07 2.77
C TYR A 122 -2.89 1.02 3.33
N TYR A 123 -2.37 -0.05 3.94
CA TYR A 123 -3.17 -1.08 4.60
C TYR A 123 -4.04 -0.52 5.74
N ASP A 124 -3.45 0.28 6.63
CA ASP A 124 -4.18 0.88 7.76
C ASP A 124 -5.21 1.91 7.30
N ALA A 125 -4.92 2.67 6.23
CA ALA A 125 -5.87 3.60 5.62
C ALA A 125 -7.13 2.90 5.12
N HIS A 126 -6.97 1.71 4.52
CA HIS A 126 -8.07 0.87 4.07
C HIS A 126 -8.97 0.37 5.20
N ILE A 127 -8.37 -0.10 6.29
CA ILE A 127 -9.11 -0.50 7.48
C ILE A 127 -9.88 0.69 8.05
N ALA A 128 -9.23 1.84 8.19
CA ALA A 128 -9.84 3.05 8.73
C ALA A 128 -11.04 3.52 7.88
N THR A 129 -10.90 3.56 6.56
CA THR A 129 -11.98 3.92 5.63
C THR A 129 -13.15 2.96 5.77
N TYR A 130 -12.91 1.65 5.75
CA TYR A 130 -13.97 0.65 5.86
C TYR A 130 -14.75 0.75 7.19
N LEU A 131 -14.03 0.87 8.32
CA LEU A 131 -14.67 1.00 9.63
C LEU A 131 -15.50 2.28 9.73
N ALA A 132 -14.99 3.39 9.20
CA ALA A 132 -15.71 4.65 9.17
C ALA A 132 -17.02 4.53 8.35
N GLU A 133 -16.99 3.92 7.17
CA GLU A 133 -18.19 3.68 6.36
C GLU A 133 -19.24 2.84 7.10
N LYS A 134 -18.82 1.82 7.86
CA LYS A 134 -19.73 0.97 8.64
C LYS A 134 -20.34 1.65 9.86
N GLU A 135 -19.65 2.62 10.44
CA GLU A 135 -20.17 3.44 11.55
C GLU A 135 -21.05 4.61 11.08
N GLY A 136 -21.30 4.74 9.77
CA GLY A 136 -22.10 5.82 9.21
C GLY A 136 -21.33 7.14 9.15
N ALA A 137 -20.08 7.09 8.71
CA ALA A 137 -19.20 8.25 8.59
C ALA A 137 -19.90 9.46 7.95
N THR A 138 -19.65 10.62 8.55
CA THR A 138 -20.05 11.91 8.01
C THR A 138 -19.36 12.15 6.67
N THR A 139 -20.03 12.89 5.77
CA THR A 139 -19.49 13.30 4.47
C THR A 139 -18.15 14.06 4.54
N LEU A 140 -17.81 14.62 5.71
CA LEU A 140 -16.56 15.35 5.97
C LEU A 140 -15.89 14.85 7.26
N PRO A 141 -15.08 13.78 7.20
CA PRO A 141 -14.46 13.20 8.39
C PRO A 141 -13.35 14.09 8.95
N ALA A 142 -13.08 13.99 10.25
CA ALA A 142 -12.00 14.72 10.92
C ALA A 142 -10.58 14.33 10.44
N ARG A 143 -10.45 13.14 9.85
CA ARG A 143 -9.22 12.66 9.19
C ARG A 143 -9.60 11.97 7.89
N LEU A 144 -8.87 12.28 6.82
CA LEU A 144 -9.04 11.65 5.51
C LEU A 144 -7.89 10.65 5.29
N PRO A 145 -8.15 9.33 5.32
CA PRO A 145 -7.13 8.34 4.99
C PRO A 145 -6.70 8.46 3.52
N SER A 146 -5.40 8.37 3.26
CA SER A 146 -4.87 8.37 1.88
C SER A 146 -4.87 6.95 1.31
N ILE A 147 -5.70 6.72 0.30
CA ILE A 147 -5.82 5.44 -0.42
C ILE A 147 -5.45 5.60 -1.90
N PHE A 148 -4.60 6.58 -2.20
CA PHE A 148 -4.19 6.88 -3.57
C PHE A 148 -2.99 6.04 -3.99
N LYS A 149 -3.06 5.45 -5.19
CA LYS A 149 -1.96 4.75 -5.84
C LYS A 149 -1.55 5.50 -7.10
N LYS A 150 -0.26 5.75 -7.27
CA LYS A 150 0.27 6.37 -8.49
C LYS A 150 0.02 5.44 -9.68
N LYS A 151 -0.52 5.99 -10.76
CA LYS A 151 -0.75 5.28 -12.03
C LYS A 151 0.36 5.57 -13.01
N ILE A 152 0.59 6.85 -13.29
CA ILE A 152 1.57 7.29 -14.29
C ILE A 152 2.17 8.64 -13.89
N ASP A 153 3.41 8.88 -14.33
CA ASP A 153 3.95 10.23 -14.45
C ASP A 153 3.31 10.93 -15.66
N LEU A 154 3.04 12.22 -15.50
CA LEU A 154 2.53 13.07 -16.58
C LEU A 154 3.68 13.81 -17.25
N ARG A 155 3.44 14.27 -18.47
CA ARG A 155 4.47 14.99 -19.24
C ARG A 155 4.99 16.24 -18.51
N TYR A 156 4.09 16.96 -17.86
CA TYR A 156 4.31 18.12 -17.00
C TYR A 156 2.99 18.43 -16.27
N GLY A 157 3.03 19.35 -15.31
CA GLY A 157 1.86 19.90 -14.61
C GLY A 157 1.03 20.82 -15.49
N GLU A 158 0.48 21.89 -14.93
CA GLU A 158 -0.28 22.87 -15.73
C GLU A 158 0.64 23.61 -16.72
N ASN A 159 1.91 23.81 -16.35
CA ASN A 159 2.95 24.45 -17.15
C ASN A 159 4.20 23.55 -17.28
N PRO A 160 5.03 23.71 -18.33
CA PRO A 160 6.16 22.83 -18.62
C PRO A 160 7.23 22.67 -17.54
N HIS A 161 7.37 23.66 -16.64
CA HIS A 161 8.36 23.64 -15.55
C HIS A 161 7.87 22.90 -14.30
N GLN A 162 6.60 22.48 -14.27
CA GLN A 162 5.97 21.79 -13.14
C GLN A 162 5.97 20.28 -13.38
N THR A 163 6.26 19.50 -12.33
CA THR A 163 6.11 18.05 -12.36
C THR A 163 4.69 17.64 -11.97
N ALA A 164 4.19 16.54 -12.52
CA ALA A 164 2.88 16.02 -12.17
C ALA A 164 2.78 14.50 -12.38
N ALA A 165 1.85 13.87 -11.67
CA ALA A 165 1.52 12.47 -11.78
C ALA A 165 0.02 12.26 -11.58
N LEU A 166 -0.53 11.24 -12.23
CA LEU A 166 -1.90 10.79 -12.03
C LEU A 166 -1.93 9.72 -10.95
N TYR A 167 -2.81 9.91 -9.97
CA TYR A 167 -3.10 8.94 -8.92
C TYR A 167 -4.55 8.48 -9.05
N SER A 168 -4.80 7.20 -8.78
CA SER A 168 -6.15 6.65 -8.66
C SER A 168 -6.45 6.35 -7.19
N ILE A 169 -7.71 6.45 -6.80
CA ILE A 169 -8.19 5.79 -5.59
C ILE A 169 -8.09 4.28 -5.83
N ASP A 170 -7.78 3.50 -4.80
CA ASP A 170 -7.86 2.05 -4.83
C ASP A 170 -8.73 1.61 -3.64
N PRO A 171 -9.83 0.83 -3.83
CA PRO A 171 -10.30 0.33 -5.12
C PRO A 171 -10.75 1.46 -6.05
N PRO A 172 -10.52 1.34 -7.37
CA PRO A 172 -10.86 2.41 -8.29
C PRO A 172 -12.36 2.71 -8.32
N LEU A 173 -12.70 4.00 -8.38
CA LEU A 173 -14.06 4.44 -8.63
C LEU A 173 -14.49 4.04 -10.04
N SER A 174 -15.68 3.46 -10.16
CA SER A 174 -16.29 3.19 -11.47
C SER A 174 -16.44 4.49 -12.26
N HIS A 175 -16.21 4.41 -13.57
CA HIS A 175 -16.30 5.56 -14.50
C HIS A 175 -15.33 6.72 -14.19
N SER A 176 -14.23 6.46 -13.49
CA SER A 176 -13.17 7.46 -13.27
C SER A 176 -12.24 7.57 -14.47
N LEU A 177 -11.92 8.80 -14.88
CA LEU A 177 -10.88 9.07 -15.88
C LEU A 177 -9.50 8.54 -15.45
N ALA A 178 -9.25 8.39 -14.13
CA ALA A 178 -8.00 7.83 -13.63
C ALA A 178 -7.77 6.37 -14.06
N GLU A 179 -8.83 5.66 -14.46
CA GLU A 179 -8.80 4.29 -14.97
C GLU A 179 -8.95 4.22 -16.51
N ALA A 180 -8.97 5.36 -17.19
CA ALA A 180 -9.08 5.38 -18.64
C ALA A 180 -7.82 4.81 -19.31
N GLN A 181 -8.02 4.05 -20.38
CA GLN A 181 -6.93 3.53 -21.20
C GLN A 181 -6.59 4.52 -22.31
N LEU A 182 -5.32 4.93 -22.38
CA LEU A 182 -4.81 5.66 -23.53
C LEU A 182 -4.59 4.68 -24.71
N LEU A 183 -5.45 4.75 -25.73
CA LEU A 183 -5.36 3.86 -26.89
C LEU A 183 -4.30 4.31 -27.91
N GLN A 184 -4.11 5.63 -28.06
CA GLN A 184 -3.17 6.22 -29.01
C GLN A 184 -2.80 7.64 -28.56
N GLY A 185 -1.64 8.10 -28.99
CA GLY A 185 -1.22 9.50 -28.87
C GLY A 185 0.04 9.66 -28.05
N LYS A 186 0.40 10.91 -27.78
CA LYS A 186 1.54 11.25 -26.92
C LYS A 186 1.14 11.03 -25.44
N PRO A 187 2.12 10.85 -24.52
CA PRO A 187 1.84 10.76 -23.09
C PRO A 187 1.02 11.95 -22.58
N LEU A 188 0.03 11.71 -21.71
CA LEU A 188 -0.90 12.75 -21.25
C LEU A 188 -0.18 13.89 -20.49
N SER A 189 -0.68 15.12 -20.68
CA SER A 189 -0.37 16.25 -19.80
C SER A 189 -1.45 16.42 -18.73
N PHE A 190 -1.15 17.20 -17.69
CA PHE A 190 -2.15 17.55 -16.66
C PHE A 190 -3.40 18.21 -17.26
N ASN A 191 -3.22 19.18 -18.18
CA ASN A 191 -4.35 19.87 -18.81
C ASN A 191 -5.20 18.92 -19.66
N ASN A 192 -4.59 17.94 -20.34
CA ASN A 192 -5.38 16.93 -21.07
C ASN A 192 -6.30 16.13 -20.14
N LEU A 193 -5.86 15.81 -18.92
CA LEU A 193 -6.69 15.11 -17.95
C LEU A 193 -7.80 16.02 -17.42
N LEU A 194 -7.51 17.27 -17.08
CA LEU A 194 -8.53 18.24 -16.64
C LEU A 194 -9.58 18.48 -17.72
N ASP A 195 -9.16 18.76 -18.95
CA ASP A 195 -10.08 19.00 -20.06
C ASP A 195 -10.94 17.77 -20.36
N SER A 196 -10.35 16.58 -20.28
CA SER A 196 -11.07 15.31 -20.49
C SER A 196 -12.08 15.03 -19.37
N ASP A 197 -11.75 15.31 -18.10
CA ASP A 197 -12.67 15.13 -16.97
C ASP A 197 -13.84 16.11 -17.08
N CYS A 198 -13.55 17.38 -17.41
CA CYS A 198 -14.58 18.41 -17.66
C CYS A 198 -15.49 18.02 -18.82
N ALA A 199 -14.93 17.60 -19.96
CA ALA A 199 -15.70 17.20 -21.13
C ALA A 199 -16.56 15.95 -20.84
N TYR A 200 -16.00 14.97 -20.12
CA TYR A 200 -16.71 13.76 -19.73
C TYR A 200 -17.89 14.07 -18.82
N ARG A 201 -17.70 14.91 -17.80
CA ARG A 201 -18.78 15.33 -16.89
C ARG A 201 -19.86 16.14 -17.58
N ALA A 202 -19.48 17.11 -18.41
CA ALA A 202 -20.44 17.92 -19.17
C ALA A 202 -21.33 17.05 -20.07
N PHE A 203 -20.75 16.04 -20.72
CA PHE A 203 -21.50 15.07 -21.50
C PHE A 203 -22.40 14.17 -20.62
N TYR A 204 -21.88 13.66 -19.51
CA TYR A 204 -22.61 12.76 -18.61
C TYR A 204 -23.85 13.45 -18.00
N GLU A 205 -23.68 14.68 -17.50
CA GLU A 205 -24.76 15.50 -16.95
C GLU A 205 -25.76 15.93 -18.03
N GLY A 206 -25.27 16.36 -19.20
CA GLY A 206 -26.12 16.73 -20.34
C GLY A 206 -26.94 15.55 -20.90
N SER A 207 -26.40 14.34 -20.86
CA SER A 207 -27.11 13.12 -21.29
C SER A 207 -28.29 12.77 -20.39
N PHE A 208 -28.19 13.06 -19.08
CA PHE A 208 -29.30 12.95 -18.12
C PHE A 208 -30.44 13.94 -18.42
N VAL A 209 -30.10 15.11 -18.97
CA VAL A 209 -31.09 16.14 -19.35
C VAL A 209 -31.81 15.77 -20.67
N LEU A 210 -31.13 15.09 -21.58
CA LEU A 210 -31.67 14.72 -22.90
C LEU A 210 -32.43 13.38 -22.91
N ASN A 211 -32.15 12.49 -21.96
CA ASN A 211 -32.93 11.27 -21.70
C ASN A 211 -33.20 11.17 -20.19
N PRO A 212 -34.24 11.86 -19.67
CA PRO A 212 -34.64 11.64 -18.29
C PRO A 212 -34.99 10.15 -18.12
N PRO A 213 -34.64 9.52 -16.99
CA PRO A 213 -35.14 8.18 -16.68
C PRO A 213 -36.67 8.27 -16.74
N VAL A 214 -37.26 7.56 -17.71
CA VAL A 214 -38.70 7.43 -17.81
C VAL A 214 -39.15 6.77 -16.50
N SER A 215 -39.79 7.55 -15.64
CA SER A 215 -40.45 7.05 -14.45
C SER A 215 -41.80 6.45 -14.86
N LEU A 216 -41.80 5.13 -15.09
CA LEU A 216 -42.70 4.10 -14.54
C LEU A 216 -42.31 2.73 -15.10
#